data_AF-M1CEQ5-F1
#
_entry.id   AF-M1CEQ5-F1
#
_cell.length_a   1.000
_cell.length_b   1.000
_cell.length_c   1.000
_cell.angle_alpha   90.00
_cell.angle_beta   90.00
_cell.angle_gamma   90.00
#
_symmetry.space_group_name_H-M   'P 1'
#
loop_
_entity.id
_entity.type
_entity.pdbx_description
1 polymer ?
#
loop_
_entity_poly.entity_id
_entity_poly.type
_entity_poly.pdbx_seq_one_letter_code
_entity_poly.pdbx_strand_id
1 'polypeptide(L)'
;MKLLLSLATKWGDVLDIKNLKVHHLSGAMTNEFYRISGPTKKENVSRVLVRLYGEGLDCFFNRDEEIRTFECLSNKGQGPKLLGQFANGRIEEFIHARTLSTEDVCDSEMSSLIAEKQN
;
A
#
# COMPACT_ATOMS: atom_id res chain seq x y z
N MET A 1 -3.06 2.20 -16.03
CA MET A 1 -3.65 0.90 -16.43
C MET A 1 -2.60 -0.13 -16.91
N LYS A 2 -1.62 0.23 -17.76
CA LYS A 2 -0.57 -0.70 -18.26
C LYS A 2 0.28 -1.35 -17.14
N LEU A 3 0.63 -0.59 -16.09
CA LEU A 3 1.43 -1.12 -14.98
C LEU A 3 0.68 -2.20 -14.18
N LEU A 4 -0.59 -1.97 -13.86
CA LEU A 4 -1.42 -2.95 -13.14
C LEU A 4 -1.57 -4.26 -13.95
N LEU A 5 -1.69 -4.14 -15.27
CA LEU A 5 -1.73 -5.28 -16.19
C LEU A 5 -0.41 -6.06 -16.24
N SER A 6 0.73 -5.37 -16.18
CA SER A 6 2.04 -6.02 -16.11
C SER A 6 2.28 -6.75 -14.79
N LEU A 7 1.72 -6.24 -13.68
CA LEU A 7 1.76 -6.92 -12.39
C LEU A 7 0.82 -8.14 -12.38
N ALA A 8 -0.35 -8.03 -13.01
CA ALA A 8 -1.28 -9.13 -13.22
C ALA A 8 -0.61 -10.33 -13.89
N THR A 9 0.18 -10.08 -14.95
CA THR A 9 0.87 -11.12 -15.69
C THR A 9 1.92 -11.84 -14.84
N LYS A 10 2.55 -11.14 -13.88
CA LYS A 10 3.46 -11.74 -12.90
C LYS A 10 2.74 -12.57 -11.83
N TRP A 11 1.48 -12.27 -11.53
CA TRP A 11 0.68 -13.01 -10.55
C TRP A 11 0.10 -14.32 -11.08
N GLY A 12 0.33 -14.66 -12.35
CA GLY A 12 -0.04 -15.95 -12.94
C GLY A 12 -1.53 -16.11 -13.23
N ASP A 13 -2.35 -15.12 -12.87
CA ASP A 13 -3.78 -15.08 -13.15
C ASP A 13 -4.07 -14.07 -14.27
N VAL A 14 -4.94 -14.45 -15.21
CA VAL A 14 -5.53 -13.51 -16.16
C VAL A 14 -6.45 -12.59 -15.35
N LEU A 15 -5.95 -11.43 -14.89
CA LEU A 15 -6.79 -10.43 -14.26
C LEU A 15 -7.82 -9.99 -15.30
N ASP A 16 -9.07 -10.40 -15.09
CA ASP A 16 -10.18 -9.82 -15.82
C ASP A 16 -10.39 -8.39 -15.33
N ILE A 17 -9.85 -7.45 -16.11
CA ILE A 17 -9.91 -6.00 -15.85
C ILE A 17 -11.35 -5.55 -15.59
N LYS A 18 -12.32 -6.17 -16.27
CA LYS A 18 -13.74 -5.81 -16.17
C LYS A 18 -14.34 -6.13 -14.82
N ASN A 19 -13.72 -7.05 -14.07
CA ASN A 19 -14.19 -7.51 -12.77
C ASN A 19 -13.29 -7.04 -11.61
N LEU A 20 -12.34 -6.15 -11.87
CA LEU A 20 -11.54 -5.52 -10.81
C LEU A 20 -12.45 -4.66 -9.92
N LYS A 21 -12.39 -4.93 -8.62
CA LYS A 21 -13.00 -4.08 -7.60
C LYS A 21 -11.96 -3.08 -7.11
N VAL A 22 -12.28 -1.80 -7.23
CA VAL A 22 -11.47 -0.70 -6.73
C VAL A 22 -12.18 -0.08 -5.54
N HIS A 23 -11.50 -0.01 -4.41
CA HIS A 23 -12.02 0.59 -3.18
C HIS A 23 -11.12 1.75 -2.78
N HIS A 24 -11.67 2.96 -2.76
CA HIS A 24 -10.98 4.11 -2.20
C HIS A 24 -10.87 3.96 -0.68
N LEU A 25 -9.69 4.20 -0.13
CA LEU A 25 -9.43 4.21 1.31
C LEU A 25 -9.28 5.67 1.75
N SER A 26 -10.27 6.16 2.48
CA SER A 26 -10.23 7.49 3.11
C SER A 26 -9.35 7.49 4.37
N GLY A 27 -8.98 8.68 4.85
CA GLY A 27 -8.18 8.86 6.08
C GLY A 27 -6.73 9.28 5.83
N ALA A 28 -6.35 9.48 4.57
CA ALA A 28 -5.07 10.05 4.20
C ALA A 28 -5.19 11.54 3.90
N MET A 29 -4.31 12.35 4.49
CA MET A 29 -4.39 13.81 4.36
C MET A 29 -3.70 14.34 3.09
N THR A 30 -2.69 13.63 2.58
CA THR A 30 -1.80 14.12 1.51
C THR A 30 -1.74 13.21 0.28
N ASN A 31 -2.19 11.97 0.41
CA ASN A 31 -2.14 10.98 -0.66
C ASN A 31 -3.51 10.33 -0.84
N GLU A 32 -3.80 9.84 -2.03
CA GLU A 32 -4.99 9.02 -2.26
C GLU A 32 -4.61 7.54 -2.29
N PHE A 33 -5.46 6.71 -1.69
CA PHE A 33 -5.23 5.29 -1.58
C PHE A 33 -6.37 4.50 -2.21
N TYR A 34 -5.99 3.53 -3.04
CA TYR A 34 -6.94 2.63 -3.69
C TYR A 34 -6.52 1.20 -3.45
N ARG A 35 -7.39 0.43 -2.78
CA ARG A 35 -7.27 -1.03 -2.72
C ARG A 35 -7.88 -1.61 -3.99
N ILE A 36 -7.07 -2.34 -4.76
CA ILE A 36 -7.52 -3.05 -5.94
C ILE A 36 -7.56 -4.55 -5.65
N SER A 37 -8.68 -5.19 -5.95
CA SER A 37 -8.87 -6.63 -5.79
C SER A 37 -9.54 -7.24 -7.03
N GLY A 38 -8.94 -8.29 -7.60
CA GLY A 38 -9.51 -9.03 -8.74
C GLY A 38 -10.27 -10.30 -8.33
N PRO A 39 -11.11 -10.86 -9.22
CA PRO A 39 -11.77 -12.15 -9.01
C PRO A 39 -10.79 -13.29 -9.29
N THR A 40 -9.78 -13.45 -8.44
CA THR A 40 -8.86 -14.59 -8.56
C THR A 40 -9.53 -15.84 -7.98
N LYS A 41 -9.36 -17.01 -8.61
CA LYS A 41 -9.88 -18.30 -8.12
C LYS A 41 -9.32 -18.69 -6.74
N LYS A 42 -8.25 -18.02 -6.31
CA LYS A 42 -7.66 -18.10 -4.98
C LYS A 42 -8.05 -16.83 -4.21
N GLU A 43 -8.71 -17.00 -3.06
CA GLU A 43 -9.21 -15.91 -2.19
C GLU A 43 -8.14 -14.90 -1.73
N ASN A 44 -6.85 -15.24 -1.90
CA ASN A 44 -5.72 -14.48 -1.36
C ASN A 44 -4.86 -13.76 -2.42
N VAL A 45 -5.14 -13.88 -3.72
CA VAL A 45 -4.04 -13.69 -4.69
C VAL A 45 -3.74 -12.27 -5.13
N SER A 46 -4.65 -11.28 -5.09
CA SER A 46 -4.22 -9.93 -5.54
C SER A 46 -5.03 -8.82 -4.91
N ARG A 47 -4.73 -8.53 -3.63
CA ARG A 47 -5.05 -7.22 -3.04
C ARG A 47 -3.78 -6.39 -3.13
N VAL A 48 -3.79 -5.34 -3.93
CA VAL A 48 -2.71 -4.35 -3.96
C VAL A 48 -3.22 -3.01 -3.50
N LEU A 49 -2.30 -2.22 -2.96
CA LEU A 49 -2.55 -0.85 -2.59
C LEU A 49 -1.90 0.05 -3.64
N VAL A 50 -2.70 0.87 -4.31
CA VAL A 50 -2.22 1.93 -5.16
C VAL A 50 -2.22 3.21 -4.35
N ARG A 51 -1.04 3.80 -4.17
CA ARG A 51 -0.87 5.12 -3.58
C ARG A 51 -0.63 6.13 -4.68
N LEU A 52 -1.48 7.15 -4.75
CA LEU A 52 -1.30 8.30 -5.62
C LEU A 52 -0.75 9.47 -4.80
N TYR A 53 0.25 10.14 -5.35
CA TYR A 53 0.80 11.35 -4.75
C TYR A 53 -0.10 12.54 -5.07
N GLY A 54 -0.44 13.33 -4.06
CA GLY A 54 -1.21 14.57 -4.24
C GLY A 54 -0.45 15.61 -5.06
N GLU A 55 -1.19 16.38 -5.85
CA GLU A 55 -0.65 17.42 -6.73
C GLU A 55 -0.01 18.57 -5.92
N GLY A 56 1.16 19.06 -6.36
CA GLY A 56 1.87 20.18 -5.71
C GLY A 56 2.71 19.82 -4.47
N LEU A 57 2.67 18.57 -4.02
CA LEU A 57 3.42 18.11 -2.84
C LEU A 57 4.92 17.91 -3.09
N ASP A 58 5.36 17.92 -4.35
CA ASP A 58 6.79 17.79 -4.71
C ASP A 58 7.62 19.01 -4.27
N CYS A 59 6.97 20.14 -3.99
CA CYS A 59 7.60 21.31 -3.39
C CYS A 59 7.92 21.11 -1.90
N PHE A 60 7.27 20.14 -1.24
CA PHE A 60 7.39 19.87 0.19
C PHE A 60 8.13 18.57 0.50
N PHE A 61 8.07 17.58 -0.40
CA PHE A 61 8.62 16.24 -0.18
C PHE A 61 9.51 15.81 -1.35
N ASN A 62 10.75 15.41 -1.04
CA ASN A 62 11.65 14.80 -2.01
C ASN A 62 11.22 13.35 -2.29
N ARG A 63 10.67 13.11 -3.48
CA ARG A 63 10.15 11.79 -3.89
C ARG A 63 11.23 10.73 -3.99
N ASP A 64 12.40 11.09 -4.50
CA ASP A 64 13.50 10.13 -4.65
C ASP A 64 13.98 9.63 -3.30
N GLU A 65 14.05 10.51 -2.30
CA GLU A 65 14.41 10.15 -0.93
C GLU A 65 13.31 9.32 -0.25
N GLU A 66 12.04 9.69 -0.45
CA GLU A 66 10.88 8.94 0.06
C GLU A 66 10.90 7.49 -0.45
N ILE A 67 11.11 7.30 -1.75
CA ILE A 67 11.12 5.97 -2.39
C ILE A 67 12.33 5.16 -1.94
N ARG A 68 13.53 5.75 -1.90
CA ARG A 68 14.73 5.06 -1.39
C ARG A 68 14.54 4.59 0.05
N THR A 69 13.95 5.43 0.88
CA THR A 69 13.64 5.10 2.28
C THR A 69 12.61 3.98 2.35
N PHE A 70 11.54 4.07 1.56
CA PHE A 70 10.50 3.04 1.48
C PHE A 70 11.06 1.68 1.04
N GLU A 71 11.86 1.65 -0.03
CA GLU A 71 12.49 0.41 -0.51
C GLU A 71 13.46 -0.18 0.53
N CYS A 72 14.25 0.65 1.21
CA CYS A 72 15.15 0.21 2.27
C CYS A 72 14.38 -0.49 3.41
N LEU A 73 13.27 0.10 3.86
CA LEU A 73 12.41 -0.48 4.89
C LEU A 73 11.73 -1.77 4.42
N SER A 74 11.21 -1.73 3.19
CA SER A 74 10.56 -2.87 2.53
C SER A 74 11.48 -4.08 2.42
N ASN A 75 12.73 -3.87 2.00
CA ASN A 75 13.75 -4.91 1.86
C ASN A 75 14.17 -5.52 3.21
N LYS A 76 14.03 -4.77 4.30
CA LYS A 76 14.26 -5.25 5.67
C LYS A 76 13.02 -5.93 6.28
N GLY A 77 11.93 -6.06 5.53
CA GLY A 77 10.66 -6.58 6.04
C GLY A 77 9.95 -5.64 7.02
N GLN A 78 10.37 -4.38 7.10
CA GLN A 78 9.81 -3.35 7.97
C GLN A 78 8.83 -2.45 7.19
N GLY A 79 7.88 -3.07 6.50
CA GLY A 79 6.88 -2.37 5.70
C GLY A 79 6.36 -3.25 4.55
N PRO A 80 5.35 -2.74 3.81
CA PRO A 80 4.82 -3.44 2.65
C PRO A 80 5.86 -3.51 1.51
N LYS A 81 5.73 -4.52 0.64
CA LYS A 81 6.57 -4.64 -0.57
C LYS A 81 6.26 -3.57 -1.60
N LEU A 82 7.30 -2.96 -2.18
CA LEU A 82 7.15 -2.17 -3.40
C LEU A 82 6.96 -3.12 -4.59
N LEU A 83 5.79 -3.05 -5.24
CA LEU A 83 5.47 -3.90 -6.39
C LEU A 83 5.69 -3.17 -7.72
N GLY A 84 5.56 -1.84 -7.73
CA GLY A 84 5.89 -1.02 -8.89
C GLY A 84 5.75 0.47 -8.63
N GLN A 85 6.34 1.28 -9.50
CA GLN A 85 6.33 2.74 -9.43
C GLN A 85 5.91 3.34 -10.77
N PHE A 86 5.27 4.50 -10.73
CA PHE A 86 4.94 5.32 -11.89
C PHE A 86 5.02 6.81 -11.54
N ALA A 87 4.91 7.68 -12.53
CA ALA A 87 5.14 9.12 -12.36
C ALA A 87 4.35 9.75 -11.19
N ASN A 88 3.11 9.31 -10.98
CA ASN A 88 2.19 9.93 -10.01
C ASN A 88 1.88 9.03 -8.81
N GLY A 89 2.71 8.00 -8.55
CA GLY A 89 2.42 7.08 -7.46
C GLY A 89 3.17 5.77 -7.49
N ARG A 90 2.73 4.86 -6.64
CA ARG A 90 3.30 3.51 -6.52
C ARG A 90 2.27 2.47 -6.18
N ILE A 91 2.64 1.22 -6.43
CA ILE A 91 1.86 0.03 -6.13
C ILE A 91 2.60 -0.73 -5.04
N GLU A 92 1.91 -0.95 -3.93
CA GLU A 92 2.41 -1.57 -2.72
C GLU A 92 1.65 -2.88 -2.45
N GLU A 93 2.27 -3.79 -1.72
CA GLU A 93 1.59 -4.92 -1.10
C GLU A 93 0.48 -4.43 -0.17
N PHE A 94 -0.71 -5.02 -0.27
CA PHE A 94 -1.79 -4.72 0.66
C PHE A 94 -1.62 -5.55 1.93
N ILE A 95 -1.40 -4.88 3.05
CA ILE A 95 -1.39 -5.52 4.36
C ILE A 95 -2.83 -5.74 4.82
N HIS A 96 -3.21 -6.99 5.03
CA HIS A 96 -4.54 -7.33 5.56
C HIS A 96 -4.56 -7.15 7.09
N ALA A 97 -4.70 -5.90 7.52
CA ALA A 97 -4.77 -5.53 8.93
C ALA A 97 -5.88 -4.52 9.19
N ARG A 98 -6.22 -4.37 10.48
CA ARG A 98 -7.08 -3.31 11.00
C ARG A 98 -6.20 -2.16 11.50
N THR A 99 -6.56 -0.92 11.19
CA THR A 99 -5.92 0.26 11.79
C THR A 99 -6.35 0.40 13.24
N LEU A 100 -5.40 0.64 14.14
CA LEU A 100 -5.68 0.92 15.55
C LEU A 100 -6.44 2.25 15.68
N SER A 101 -7.48 2.25 16.51
CA SER A 101 -8.21 3.45 16.89
C SER A 101 -7.51 4.18 18.04
N THR A 102 -8.00 5.37 18.37
CA THR A 102 -7.55 6.13 19.54
C THR A 102 -7.70 5.35 20.83
N GLU A 103 -8.75 4.53 20.96
CA GLU A 103 -9.01 3.71 22.13
C GLU A 103 -8.01 2.55 22.20
N ASP A 104 -7.70 1.92 21.06
CA ASP A 104 -6.71 0.83 21.02
C ASP A 104 -5.32 1.32 21.43
N VAL A 105 -4.91 2.52 21.01
CA VAL A 105 -3.58 3.08 21.34
C VAL A 105 -3.49 3.43 22.83
N CYS A 106 -4.61 3.79 23.47
CA CYS A 106 -4.68 4.08 24.90
C CYS A 106 -4.67 2.83 25.79
N ASP A 107 -4.91 1.65 25.21
CA ASP A 107 -4.83 0.39 25.94
C ASP A 107 -3.37 0.07 26.33
N SER A 108 -3.16 -0.30 27.60
CA SER A 108 -1.81 -0.49 28.15
C SER A 108 -1.06 -1.65 27.53
N GLU A 109 -1.76 -2.71 27.11
CA GLU A 109 -1.16 -3.88 26.47
C GLU A 109 -0.72 -3.51 25.05
N MET A 110 -1.62 -2.89 24.27
CA MET A 110 -1.32 -2.40 22.93
C MET A 110 -0.22 -1.34 22.91
N SER A 111 -0.23 -0.40 23.86
CA SER A 111 0.80 0.63 23.99
C SER A 111 2.19 0.02 24.23
N SER A 112 2.27 -1.04 25.04
CA SER A 112 3.51 -1.77 25.30
C SER A 112 4.05 -2.45 24.03
N LEU A 113 3.17 -3.08 23.25
CA LEU A 113 3.54 -3.69 21.97
C LEU A 113 4.01 -2.66 20.93
N ILE A 114 3.38 -1.48 20.90
CA ILE A 114 3.83 -0.37 20.05
C ILE A 114 5.23 0.08 20.47
N ALA A 115 5.49 0.24 21.78
CA ALA A 115 6.80 0.66 22.28
C ALA A 115 7.91 -0.35 21.96
N GLU A 116 7.64 -1.64 22.09
CA GLU A 116 8.59 -2.69 21.71
C GLU A 116 8.94 -2.63 20.21
N LYS A 117 7.96 -2.33 19.36
CA LYS A 117 8.17 -2.22 17.91
C LYS A 117 8.98 -0.99 17.48
N GLN A 118 9.06 0.04 18.33
CA GLN A 118 9.77 1.30 18.07
C GLN A 118 11.21 1.31 18.60
N ASN A 119 11.61 0.30 19.40
CA ASN A 119 12.98 0.09 19.87
C ASN A 119 13.80 -0.76 18.90
#